data_AF-A0A951E1J6-F1
#
_entry.id   AF-A0A951E1J6-F1
#
_cell.length_a   1.000
_cell.length_b   1.000
_cell.length_c   1.000
_cell.angle_alpha   90.00
_cell.angle_beta   90.00
_cell.angle_gamma   90.00
#
_symmetry.space_group_name_H-M   'P 1'
#
loop_
_entity.id
_entity.type
_entity.pdbx_description
1 polymer ?
#
loop_
_entity_poly.entity_id
_entity_poly.type
_entity_poly.pdbx_seq_one_letter_code
_entity_poly.pdbx_strand_id
1 'polypeptide(L)'
;MFSPSNYLNLDQTEHRTIFDNSAQVWDVLKQIGSYLQFRLKPAVYGRVVGRPYISENVYIGAGTVIENGATIKGPAWIGNNCEIRSGCYIRENVIIGDGVVLGNSCEFKNCIVFNDAEIPHFNYVGDSVLGYQVHLGAGVILSNIRLDRKEIGVRTESNFISTGLRKFGAIVGDRAEIGCHTVISPGSIIGRNSLIYPLTSFGGVLPENTVLKLRQELRQTGRH
;
A
#
# COMPACT_ATOMS: atom_id res chain seq x y z
N MET A 1 1.60 21.57 2.72
CA MET A 1 1.47 20.55 3.78
C MET A 1 0.68 19.39 3.19
N PHE A 2 1.12 18.15 3.39
CA PHE A 2 0.51 16.96 2.81
C PHE A 2 -0.50 16.38 3.80
N SER A 3 -1.61 17.09 4.04
CA SER A 3 -2.66 16.63 4.96
C SER A 3 -3.24 15.28 4.50
N PRO A 4 -3.50 14.32 5.40
CA PRO A 4 -4.11 13.03 5.05
C PRO A 4 -5.37 13.16 4.19
N SER A 5 -6.26 14.08 4.59
CA SER A 5 -7.54 14.33 3.90
C SER A 5 -7.39 14.79 2.45
N ASN A 6 -6.23 15.31 2.02
CA ASN A 6 -6.00 15.66 0.63
C ASN A 6 -5.88 14.40 -0.26
N TYR A 7 -5.45 13.27 0.30
CA TYR A 7 -5.16 12.05 -0.45
C TYR A 7 -6.13 10.90 -0.15
N LEU A 8 -6.67 10.87 1.07
CA LEU A 8 -7.38 9.72 1.62
C LEU A 8 -8.77 10.14 2.12
N ASN A 9 -9.80 9.42 1.72
CA ASN A 9 -11.13 9.51 2.33
C ASN A 9 -11.12 8.72 3.64
N LEU A 10 -10.98 9.42 4.76
CA LEU A 10 -10.84 8.81 6.08
C LEU A 10 -12.12 8.07 6.55
N ASP A 11 -13.26 8.29 5.90
CA ASP A 11 -14.48 7.52 6.18
C ASP A 11 -14.45 6.12 5.52
N GLN A 12 -13.46 5.84 4.67
CA GLN A 12 -13.25 4.53 4.01
C GLN A 12 -12.26 3.65 4.77
N THR A 13 -12.21 3.81 6.10
CA THR A 13 -11.50 2.92 7.02
C THR A 13 -12.09 3.04 8.43
N GLU A 14 -12.23 1.92 9.14
CA GLU A 14 -12.62 1.93 10.56
C GLU A 14 -11.54 2.52 11.48
N HIS A 15 -10.31 2.67 10.97
CA HIS A 15 -9.15 3.08 11.75
C HIS A 15 -8.81 4.56 11.59
N ARG A 16 -9.76 5.40 11.14
CA ARG A 16 -9.54 6.83 10.85
C ARG A 16 -8.82 7.61 11.96
N THR A 17 -9.03 7.23 13.22
CA THR A 17 -8.43 7.89 14.39
C THR A 17 -6.90 7.79 14.45
N ILE A 18 -6.28 6.86 13.71
CA ILE A 18 -4.81 6.80 13.61
C ILE A 18 -4.23 8.04 12.89
N PHE A 19 -5.05 8.78 12.14
CA PHE A 19 -4.63 9.96 11.40
C PHE A 19 -4.80 11.28 12.18
N ASP A 20 -5.49 11.29 13.33
CA ASP A 20 -5.89 12.52 14.04
C ASP A 20 -4.70 13.45 14.41
N ASN A 21 -3.51 12.88 14.63
CA ASN A 21 -2.29 13.61 14.99
C ASN A 21 -1.25 13.65 13.86
N SER A 22 -1.64 13.35 12.61
CA SER A 22 -0.73 13.32 11.47
C SER A 22 -0.73 14.66 10.73
N ALA A 23 0.33 15.45 10.89
CA ALA A 23 0.50 16.70 10.14
C ALA A 23 0.80 16.44 8.66
N GLN A 24 1.61 15.41 8.39
CA GLN A 24 1.83 14.87 7.06
C GLN A 24 1.20 13.48 6.97
N VAL A 25 0.66 13.13 5.80
CA VAL A 25 0.00 11.85 5.55
C VAL A 25 0.88 10.63 5.85
N TRP A 26 2.20 10.75 5.73
CA TRP A 26 3.15 9.67 6.05
C TRP A 26 3.51 9.56 7.53
N ASP A 27 3.16 10.53 8.38
CA ASP A 27 3.44 10.46 9.82
C ASP A 27 2.71 9.28 10.49
N VAL A 28 1.61 8.83 9.89
CA VAL A 28 0.85 7.65 10.31
C VAL A 28 1.72 6.39 10.34
N LEU A 29 2.73 6.27 9.47
CA LEU A 29 3.57 5.07 9.36
C LEU A 29 4.36 4.80 10.64
N LYS A 30 4.65 5.83 11.44
CA LYS A 30 5.32 5.72 12.75
C LYS A 30 4.38 5.17 13.82
N GLN A 31 3.08 5.29 13.61
CA GLN A 31 2.03 5.03 14.61
C GLN A 31 1.42 3.63 14.48
N ILE A 32 1.56 2.95 13.33
CA ILE A 32 0.88 1.67 13.06
C ILE A 32 1.15 0.63 14.14
N GLY A 33 2.42 0.45 14.52
CA GLY A 33 2.81 -0.55 15.52
C GLY A 33 2.19 -0.30 16.91
N SER A 34 2.31 0.93 17.43
CA SER A 34 1.73 1.28 18.74
C SER A 34 0.20 1.32 18.71
N TYR A 35 -0.38 1.75 17.59
CA TYR A 35 -1.82 1.72 17.38
C TYR A 35 -2.37 0.30 17.45
N LEU A 36 -1.78 -0.65 16.72
CA LEU A 36 -2.18 -2.05 16.76
C LEU A 36 -1.93 -2.67 18.14
N GLN A 37 -0.82 -2.36 18.80
CA GLN A 37 -0.56 -2.87 20.16
C GLN A 37 -1.69 -2.52 21.14
N PHE A 38 -2.30 -1.33 21.01
CA PHE A 38 -3.36 -0.87 21.91
C PHE A 38 -4.78 -1.26 21.45
N ARG A 39 -5.01 -1.30 20.13
CA ARG A 39 -6.36 -1.46 19.55
C ARG A 39 -6.68 -2.88 19.11
N LEU A 40 -5.67 -3.66 18.76
CA LEU A 40 -5.86 -5.00 18.22
C LEU A 40 -6.44 -5.93 19.27
N LYS A 41 -7.55 -6.57 18.93
CA LYS A 41 -8.16 -7.65 19.72
C LYS A 41 -8.13 -8.90 18.85
N PRO A 42 -7.15 -9.80 19.03
CA PRO A 42 -7.00 -10.92 18.12
C PRO A 42 -8.25 -11.79 18.04
N ALA A 43 -8.69 -12.07 16.82
CA ALA A 43 -9.84 -12.91 16.51
C ALA A 43 -9.83 -13.28 15.03
N VAL A 44 -10.28 -14.49 14.68
CA VAL A 44 -10.40 -14.91 13.27
C VAL A 44 -11.84 -15.30 13.00
N TYR A 45 -12.58 -14.39 12.38
CA TYR A 45 -13.97 -14.61 11.94
C TYR A 45 -14.06 -15.01 10.46
N GLY A 46 -12.95 -14.87 9.72
CA GLY A 46 -12.85 -15.25 8.32
C GLY A 46 -12.86 -16.78 8.10
N ARG A 47 -13.17 -17.19 6.87
CA ARG A 47 -13.16 -18.59 6.43
C ARG A 47 -11.78 -19.00 5.93
N VAL A 48 -11.16 -19.94 6.61
CA VAL A 48 -9.88 -20.53 6.21
C VAL A 48 -10.09 -21.68 5.22
N VAL A 49 -9.37 -21.67 4.10
CA VAL A 49 -9.34 -22.70 3.07
C VAL A 49 -7.94 -23.30 3.01
N GLY A 50 -7.80 -24.58 3.35
CA GLY A 50 -6.51 -25.27 3.38
C GLY A 50 -5.72 -25.00 4.67
N ARG A 51 -4.40 -24.77 4.55
CA ARG A 51 -3.48 -24.63 5.70
C ARG A 51 -2.62 -23.35 5.60
N PRO A 52 -3.20 -22.14 5.70
CA PRO A 52 -2.39 -20.93 5.87
C PRO A 52 -1.74 -20.91 7.26
N TYR A 53 -0.67 -20.11 7.40
CA TYR A 53 -0.10 -19.76 8.69
C TYR A 53 -0.68 -18.43 9.17
N ILE A 54 -1.28 -18.40 10.36
CA ILE A 54 -1.81 -17.20 11.00
C ILE A 54 -1.27 -17.15 12.42
N SER A 55 -0.50 -16.11 12.76
CA SER A 55 0.05 -15.95 14.11
C SER A 55 -1.01 -15.47 15.11
N GLU A 56 -0.70 -15.55 16.41
CA GLU A 56 -1.63 -15.22 17.50
C GLU A 56 -2.15 -13.78 17.51
N ASN A 57 -1.32 -12.81 17.10
CA ASN A 57 -1.68 -11.38 17.15
C ASN A 57 -2.31 -10.91 15.84
N VAL A 58 -3.42 -11.52 15.43
CA VAL A 58 -4.10 -11.17 14.18
C VAL A 58 -5.60 -11.03 14.41
N TYR A 59 -6.19 -9.97 13.85
CA TYR A 59 -7.64 -9.84 13.69
C TYR A 59 -8.01 -10.04 12.22
N ILE A 60 -9.01 -10.87 11.95
CA ILE A 60 -9.59 -11.08 10.62
C ILE A 60 -11.11 -11.01 10.71
N GLY A 61 -11.70 -10.04 10.01
CA GLY A 61 -13.13 -9.79 9.95
C GLY A 61 -13.95 -10.91 9.29
N ALA A 62 -15.27 -10.80 9.44
CA ALA A 62 -16.22 -11.77 8.89
C ALA A 62 -16.26 -11.72 7.36
N GLY A 63 -16.60 -12.84 6.71
CA GLY A 63 -16.68 -12.92 5.25
C GLY A 63 -15.32 -12.96 4.54
N THR A 64 -14.22 -12.60 5.21
CA THR A 64 -12.87 -12.69 4.65
C THR A 64 -12.48 -14.15 4.39
N VAL A 65 -11.95 -14.43 3.20
CA VAL A 65 -11.49 -15.77 2.80
C VAL A 65 -9.98 -15.81 2.80
N ILE A 66 -9.40 -16.83 3.45
CA ILE A 66 -7.95 -17.03 3.53
C ILE A 66 -7.60 -18.34 2.83
N GLU A 67 -6.92 -18.23 1.69
CA GLU A 67 -6.51 -19.37 0.88
C GLU A 67 -5.26 -20.08 1.42
N ASN A 68 -5.05 -21.29 0.91
CA ASN A 68 -3.94 -22.15 1.29
C ASN A 68 -2.58 -21.49 1.02
N GLY A 69 -1.62 -21.66 1.94
CA GLY A 69 -0.26 -21.14 1.77
C GLY A 69 -0.10 -19.65 2.04
N ALA A 70 -1.18 -18.90 2.33
CA ALA A 70 -1.04 -17.55 2.86
C ALA A 70 -0.31 -17.58 4.22
N THR A 71 0.52 -16.56 4.48
CA THR A 71 1.25 -16.39 5.73
C THR A 71 0.94 -15.03 6.30
N ILE A 72 0.36 -14.99 7.51
CA ILE A 72 -0.08 -13.77 8.19
C ILE A 72 0.63 -13.68 9.54
N LYS A 73 1.56 -12.73 9.65
CA LYS A 73 2.32 -12.44 10.86
C LYS A 73 1.83 -11.14 11.49
N GLY A 74 1.46 -11.23 12.76
CA GLY A 74 0.96 -10.14 13.56
C GLY A 74 2.06 -9.22 14.10
N PRO A 75 1.70 -8.04 14.64
CA PRO A 75 0.34 -7.53 14.74
C PRO A 75 -0.24 -7.15 13.36
N ALA A 76 -1.44 -7.64 13.04
CA ALA A 76 -2.13 -7.33 11.80
C ALA A 76 -3.64 -7.27 12.01
N TRP A 77 -4.30 -6.30 11.37
CA TRP A 77 -5.75 -6.18 11.32
C TRP A 77 -6.19 -6.31 9.87
N ILE A 78 -7.12 -7.23 9.61
CA ILE A 78 -7.74 -7.41 8.30
C ILE A 78 -9.25 -7.28 8.47
N GLY A 79 -9.85 -6.40 7.68
CA GLY A 79 -11.28 -6.12 7.68
C GLY A 79 -12.16 -7.28 7.20
N ASN A 80 -13.41 -6.95 6.94
CA ASN A 80 -14.45 -7.87 6.49
C ASN A 80 -14.39 -8.06 4.97
N ASN A 81 -14.89 -9.21 4.50
CA ASN A 81 -15.08 -9.49 3.07
C ASN A 81 -13.81 -9.37 2.20
N CYS A 82 -12.63 -9.55 2.78
CA CYS A 82 -11.37 -9.52 2.04
C CYS A 82 -11.08 -10.87 1.36
N GLU A 83 -10.27 -10.84 0.31
CA GLU A 83 -9.71 -12.04 -0.32
C GLU A 83 -8.22 -12.11 -0.03
N ILE A 84 -7.77 -13.09 0.75
CA ILE A 84 -6.35 -13.35 0.98
C ILE A 84 -5.96 -14.57 0.17
N ARG A 85 -5.36 -14.32 -0.99
CA ARG A 85 -5.07 -15.36 -1.98
C ARG A 85 -3.82 -16.15 -1.65
N SER A 86 -3.70 -17.30 -2.29
CA SER A 86 -2.61 -18.27 -2.08
C SER A 86 -1.23 -17.61 -2.15
N GLY A 87 -0.37 -17.90 -1.17
CA GLY A 87 1.00 -17.39 -1.11
C GLY A 87 1.12 -15.90 -0.76
N CYS A 88 0.04 -15.20 -0.43
CA CYS A 88 0.11 -13.84 0.13
C CYS A 88 0.91 -13.85 1.44
N TYR A 89 1.86 -12.93 1.58
CA TYR A 89 2.70 -12.78 2.77
C TYR A 89 2.44 -11.45 3.47
N ILE A 90 1.62 -11.50 4.52
CA ILE A 90 1.32 -10.35 5.37
C ILE A 90 2.26 -10.40 6.58
N ARG A 91 2.99 -9.31 6.79
CA ARG A 91 3.95 -9.15 7.89
C ARG A 91 3.39 -8.27 9.00
N GLU A 92 4.23 -8.01 9.98
CA GLU A 92 3.91 -7.13 11.09
C GLU A 92 3.48 -5.72 10.65
N ASN A 93 2.64 -5.11 11.47
CA ASN A 93 2.16 -3.74 11.36
C ASN A 93 1.33 -3.48 10.10
N VAL A 94 0.39 -4.39 9.79
CA VAL A 94 -0.48 -4.23 8.61
C VAL A 94 -1.91 -3.98 9.04
N ILE A 95 -2.54 -2.97 8.45
CA ILE A 95 -3.95 -2.64 8.62
C ILE A 95 -4.62 -2.68 7.25
N ILE A 96 -5.59 -3.57 7.06
CA ILE A 96 -6.35 -3.72 5.82
C ILE A 96 -7.81 -3.42 6.13
N GLY A 97 -8.42 -2.55 5.33
CA GLY A 97 -9.85 -2.24 5.35
C GLY A 97 -10.71 -3.39 4.83
N ASP A 98 -11.98 -3.09 4.58
CA ASP A 98 -12.97 -4.06 4.13
C ASP A 98 -12.92 -4.23 2.60
N GLY A 99 -13.30 -5.41 2.09
CA GLY A 99 -13.42 -5.66 0.66
C GLY A 99 -12.10 -5.70 -0.13
N VAL A 100 -10.95 -5.75 0.55
CA VAL A 100 -9.64 -5.67 -0.09
C VAL A 100 -9.23 -7.01 -0.71
N VAL A 101 -8.68 -6.97 -1.92
CA VAL A 101 -8.03 -8.13 -2.54
C VAL A 101 -6.53 -8.11 -2.23
N LEU A 102 -6.09 -9.04 -1.41
CA LEU A 102 -4.69 -9.32 -1.09
C LEU A 102 -4.23 -10.52 -1.91
N GLY A 103 -3.51 -10.19 -2.99
CA GLY A 103 -3.26 -11.06 -4.12
C GLY A 103 -2.29 -12.21 -3.94
N ASN A 104 -2.24 -13.06 -4.97
CA ASN A 104 -1.28 -14.16 -5.02
C ASN A 104 0.15 -13.61 -5.00
N SER A 105 0.97 -14.18 -4.10
CA SER A 105 2.38 -13.83 -3.92
C SER A 105 2.65 -12.33 -3.75
N CYS A 106 1.70 -11.62 -3.14
CA CYS A 106 1.91 -10.24 -2.71
C CYS A 106 2.52 -10.21 -1.30
N GLU A 107 3.40 -9.24 -1.02
CA GLU A 107 3.95 -9.02 0.31
C GLU A 107 3.54 -7.64 0.86
N PHE A 108 3.06 -7.63 2.11
CA PHE A 108 2.59 -6.43 2.81
C PHE A 108 3.36 -6.28 4.12
N LYS A 109 3.82 -5.06 4.41
CA LYS A 109 4.56 -4.77 5.65
C LYS A 109 4.41 -3.31 6.06
N ASN A 110 4.11 -3.05 7.34
CA ASN A 110 4.05 -1.69 7.88
C ASN A 110 3.20 -0.76 7.01
N CYS A 111 1.99 -1.16 6.67
CA CYS A 111 1.15 -0.44 5.72
C CYS A 111 -0.32 -0.36 6.14
N ILE A 112 -1.02 0.62 5.57
CA ILE A 112 -2.46 0.80 5.71
C ILE A 112 -3.06 0.72 4.32
N VAL A 113 -4.06 -0.13 4.13
CA VAL A 113 -4.83 -0.25 2.89
C VAL A 113 -6.29 0.02 3.21
N PHE A 114 -6.90 0.98 2.52
CA PHE A 114 -8.29 1.38 2.73
C PHE A 114 -9.24 0.44 1.98
N ASN A 115 -10.53 0.63 2.22
CA ASN A 115 -11.57 -0.26 1.70
C ASN A 115 -11.52 -0.42 0.17
N ASP A 116 -11.97 -1.58 -0.30
CA ASP A 116 -12.18 -1.93 -1.71
C ASP A 116 -10.93 -1.76 -2.61
N ALA A 117 -9.72 -1.76 -2.03
CA ALA A 117 -8.49 -1.73 -2.80
C ALA A 117 -8.16 -3.11 -3.40
N GLU A 118 -7.55 -3.11 -4.58
CA GLU A 118 -7.18 -4.32 -5.31
C GLU A 118 -5.66 -4.38 -5.51
N ILE A 119 -5.02 -5.35 -4.88
CA ILE A 119 -3.57 -5.61 -4.97
C ILE A 119 -3.40 -7.10 -5.34
N PRO A 120 -3.71 -7.50 -6.58
CA PRO A 120 -4.07 -8.87 -6.90
C PRO A 120 -2.90 -9.80 -7.23
N HIS A 121 -1.73 -9.30 -7.65
CA HIS A 121 -0.68 -10.15 -8.22
C HIS A 121 0.75 -9.60 -8.05
N PHE A 122 1.61 -10.36 -7.36
CA PHE A 122 3.07 -10.14 -7.29
C PHE A 122 3.49 -8.73 -6.85
N ASN A 123 2.69 -8.09 -5.99
CA ASN A 123 2.96 -6.74 -5.51
C ASN A 123 3.81 -6.76 -4.23
N TYR A 124 4.56 -5.67 -4.01
CA TYR A 124 5.19 -5.41 -2.71
C TYR A 124 4.74 -4.05 -2.18
N VAL A 125 4.12 -4.07 -1.00
CA VAL A 125 3.56 -2.89 -0.31
C VAL A 125 4.21 -2.77 1.08
N GLY A 126 5.35 -2.09 1.12
CA GLY A 126 6.11 -1.83 2.34
C GLY A 126 6.05 -0.37 2.77
N ASP A 127 5.84 -0.07 4.06
CA ASP A 127 5.92 1.28 4.63
C ASP A 127 5.09 2.30 3.84
N SER A 128 3.83 1.96 3.53
CA SER A 128 2.98 2.68 2.55
C SER A 128 1.55 2.84 3.03
N VAL A 129 0.83 3.80 2.45
CA VAL A 129 -0.62 3.97 2.65
C VAL A 129 -1.32 3.96 1.30
N LEU A 130 -2.30 3.08 1.12
CA LEU A 130 -3.10 2.94 -0.09
C LEU A 130 -4.54 3.36 0.24
N GLY A 131 -5.04 4.33 -0.52
CA GLY A 131 -6.37 4.90 -0.37
C GLY A 131 -7.48 3.99 -0.89
N TYR A 132 -8.70 4.50 -0.73
CA TYR A 132 -9.94 3.81 -1.10
C TYR A 132 -9.94 3.46 -2.59
N GLN A 133 -10.30 2.22 -2.94
CA GLN A 133 -10.38 1.77 -4.34
C GLN A 133 -9.09 1.97 -5.16
N VAL A 134 -7.93 1.93 -4.50
CA VAL A 134 -6.64 1.88 -5.23
C VAL A 134 -6.52 0.53 -5.94
N HIS A 135 -6.05 0.55 -7.19
CA HIS A 135 -5.70 -0.66 -7.92
C HIS A 135 -4.20 -0.68 -8.28
N LEU A 136 -3.50 -1.74 -7.85
CA LEU A 136 -2.11 -1.99 -8.24
C LEU A 136 -2.07 -3.11 -9.27
N GLY A 137 -1.66 -2.79 -10.50
CA GLY A 137 -1.44 -3.79 -11.54
C GLY A 137 -0.38 -4.83 -11.12
N ALA A 138 -0.37 -5.95 -11.84
CA ALA A 138 0.53 -7.06 -11.53
C ALA A 138 2.00 -6.60 -11.49
N GLY A 139 2.73 -6.99 -10.44
CA GLY A 139 4.15 -6.68 -10.31
C GLY A 139 4.48 -5.21 -10.04
N VAL A 140 3.50 -4.39 -9.62
CA VAL A 140 3.80 -3.06 -9.08
C VAL A 140 4.56 -3.19 -7.76
N ILE A 141 5.69 -2.49 -7.66
CA ILE A 141 6.57 -2.51 -6.49
C ILE A 141 6.63 -1.11 -5.87
N LEU A 142 6.23 -1.00 -4.60
CA LEU A 142 6.44 0.21 -3.79
C LEU A 142 7.77 0.08 -3.05
N SER A 143 8.84 0.58 -3.66
CA SER A 143 10.17 0.54 -3.05
C SER A 143 10.21 1.43 -1.82
N ASN A 144 10.64 0.89 -0.68
CA ASN A 144 10.59 1.58 0.61
C ASN A 144 11.96 1.92 1.20
N ILE A 145 13.06 1.63 0.51
CA ILE A 145 14.41 1.92 0.99
C ILE A 145 15.26 2.56 -0.10
N ARG A 146 16.03 3.57 0.26
CA ARG A 146 17.04 4.15 -0.63
C ARG A 146 18.26 3.23 -0.73
N LEU A 147 18.90 3.23 -1.88
CA LEU A 147 20.14 2.46 -2.10
C LEU A 147 21.27 2.92 -1.17
N ASP A 148 21.36 4.22 -0.88
CA ASP A 148 22.32 4.80 0.06
C ASP A 148 21.94 4.61 1.55
N ARG A 149 20.78 3.99 1.81
CA ARG A 149 20.22 3.72 3.15
C ARG A 149 20.02 4.97 4.03
N LYS A 150 20.08 6.17 3.45
CA LYS A 150 19.81 7.44 4.15
C LYS A 150 18.31 7.62 4.39
N GLU A 151 17.97 8.66 5.13
CA GLU A 151 16.59 9.10 5.31
C GLU A 151 15.90 9.37 3.94
N ILE A 152 14.63 9.02 3.86
CA ILE A 152 13.77 9.30 2.72
C ILE A 152 13.13 10.68 2.92
N GLY A 153 13.17 11.50 1.88
CA GLY A 153 12.42 12.75 1.86
C GLY A 153 11.48 12.78 0.66
N VAL A 154 10.44 13.59 0.76
CA VAL A 154 9.47 13.82 -0.30
C VAL A 154 10.01 14.91 -1.21
N ARG A 155 10.22 14.58 -2.49
CA ARG A 155 10.66 15.53 -3.51
C ARG A 155 9.45 16.16 -4.20
N THR A 156 9.34 17.48 -4.07
CA THR A 156 8.40 18.32 -4.82
C THR A 156 9.14 19.05 -5.94
N GLU A 157 8.44 19.82 -6.77
CA GLU A 157 9.07 20.60 -7.84
C GLU A 157 10.11 21.59 -7.32
N SER A 158 9.84 22.24 -6.18
CA SER A 158 10.68 23.31 -5.64
C SER A 158 11.43 22.94 -4.36
N ASN A 159 11.01 21.90 -3.64
CA ASN A 159 11.48 21.60 -2.30
C ASN A 159 11.74 20.12 -2.06
N PHE A 160 12.64 19.83 -1.11
CA PHE A 160 12.84 18.51 -0.53
C PHE A 160 12.40 18.55 0.93
N ILE A 161 11.45 17.70 1.30
CA ILE A 161 10.86 17.67 2.64
C ILE A 161 11.35 16.41 3.35
N SER A 162 12.13 16.60 4.41
CA SER A 162 12.56 15.52 5.31
C SER A 162 11.34 14.87 5.99
N THR A 163 11.33 13.54 6.08
CA THR A 163 10.23 12.77 6.70
C THR A 163 10.60 12.23 8.09
N GLY A 164 11.89 12.17 8.40
CA GLY A 164 12.44 11.43 9.53
C GLY A 164 12.31 9.90 9.39
N LEU A 165 12.00 9.38 8.20
CA LEU A 165 11.81 7.95 7.95
C LEU A 165 13.00 7.37 7.19
N ARG A 166 13.56 6.27 7.71
CA ARG A 166 14.53 5.45 6.96
C ARG A 166 13.86 4.53 5.94
N LYS A 167 12.59 4.18 6.19
CA LYS A 167 11.75 3.40 5.27
C LYS A 167 10.42 4.10 5.04
N PHE A 168 10.08 4.27 3.77
CA PHE A 168 8.85 4.90 3.31
C PHE A 168 8.67 4.53 1.84
N GLY A 169 7.64 3.74 1.54
CA GLY A 169 7.26 3.37 0.19
C GLY A 169 6.53 4.52 -0.49
N ALA A 170 5.21 4.49 -0.47
CA ALA A 170 4.40 5.51 -1.10
C ALA A 170 3.10 5.82 -0.34
N ILE A 171 2.57 7.00 -0.63
CA ILE A 171 1.16 7.31 -0.38
C ILE A 171 0.47 7.23 -1.73
N VAL A 172 -0.54 6.37 -1.84
CA VAL A 172 -1.34 6.20 -3.04
C VAL A 172 -2.75 6.68 -2.74
N GLY A 173 -3.13 7.83 -3.30
CA GLY A 173 -4.43 8.45 -3.04
C GLY A 173 -5.60 7.64 -3.59
N ASP A 174 -6.80 7.94 -3.09
CA ASP A 174 -8.02 7.20 -3.45
C ASP A 174 -8.23 7.11 -4.97
N ARG A 175 -8.68 5.93 -5.42
CA ARG A 175 -9.00 5.63 -6.82
C ARG A 175 -7.84 5.84 -7.79
N ALA A 176 -6.61 5.86 -7.29
CA ALA A 176 -5.45 5.83 -8.18
C ALA A 176 -5.24 4.41 -8.71
N GLU A 177 -4.89 4.31 -9.99
CA GLU A 177 -4.55 3.04 -10.62
C GLU A 177 -3.11 3.08 -11.15
N ILE A 178 -2.34 2.06 -10.79
CA ILE A 178 -0.93 1.96 -11.16
C ILE A 178 -0.74 0.74 -12.06
N GLY A 179 -0.32 0.96 -13.30
CA GLY A 179 -0.19 -0.08 -14.31
C GLY A 179 0.92 -1.09 -13.99
N CYS A 180 0.79 -2.29 -14.57
CA CYS A 180 1.65 -3.44 -14.32
C CYS A 180 3.16 -3.12 -14.45
N HIS A 181 3.96 -3.79 -13.63
CA HIS A 181 5.43 -3.65 -13.60
C HIS A 181 5.93 -2.21 -13.40
N THR A 182 5.11 -1.34 -12.81
CA THR A 182 5.55 -0.01 -12.40
C THR A 182 6.35 -0.09 -11.10
N VAL A 183 7.44 0.66 -11.01
CA VAL A 183 8.19 0.85 -9.77
C VAL A 183 7.93 2.25 -9.25
N ILE A 184 7.43 2.33 -8.01
CA ILE A 184 7.28 3.59 -7.29
C ILE A 184 8.46 3.74 -6.34
N SER A 185 9.19 4.84 -6.48
CA SER A 185 10.39 5.14 -5.69
C SER A 185 10.03 5.52 -4.25
N PRO A 186 10.95 5.33 -3.28
CA PRO A 186 10.70 5.66 -1.89
C PRO A 186 10.29 7.12 -1.69
N GLY A 187 9.27 7.34 -0.87
CA GLY A 187 8.75 8.66 -0.52
C GLY A 187 7.87 9.32 -1.58
N SER A 188 7.34 8.54 -2.51
CA SER A 188 6.45 9.07 -3.56
C SER A 188 5.03 9.27 -3.04
N ILE A 189 4.34 10.26 -3.61
CA ILE A 189 2.96 10.59 -3.26
C ILE A 189 2.15 10.69 -4.54
N ILE A 190 1.14 9.85 -4.66
CA ILE A 190 0.24 9.79 -5.80
C ILE A 190 -1.09 10.41 -5.38
N GLY A 191 -1.53 11.44 -6.09
CA GLY A 191 -2.82 12.08 -5.88
C GLY A 191 -4.01 11.18 -6.20
N ARG A 192 -5.20 11.59 -5.76
CA ARG A 192 -6.47 10.89 -6.02
C ARG A 192 -6.77 10.80 -7.51
N ASN A 193 -7.46 9.76 -7.93
CA ASN A 193 -7.92 9.54 -9.32
C ASN A 193 -6.78 9.59 -10.36
N SER A 194 -5.54 9.37 -9.95
CA SER A 194 -4.39 9.45 -10.86
C SER A 194 -4.07 8.09 -11.47
N LEU A 195 -3.62 8.12 -12.72
CA LEU A 195 -3.36 6.93 -13.53
C LEU A 195 -1.87 6.89 -13.88
N ILE A 196 -1.19 5.79 -13.60
CA ILE A 196 0.20 5.58 -14.01
C ILE A 196 0.26 4.44 -15.01
N TYR A 197 0.81 4.70 -16.20
CA TYR A 197 0.91 3.68 -17.24
C TYR A 197 1.87 2.55 -16.84
N PRO A 198 1.66 1.31 -17.35
CA PRO A 198 2.55 0.19 -17.11
C PRO A 198 4.01 0.49 -17.48
N LEU A 199 4.94 -0.28 -16.89
CA LEU A 199 6.38 -0.18 -17.12
C LEU A 199 7.00 1.20 -16.81
N THR A 200 6.35 1.97 -15.94
CA THR A 200 6.84 3.28 -15.52
C THR A 200 7.76 3.14 -14.30
N SER A 201 8.76 4.02 -14.19
CA SER A 201 9.48 4.27 -12.94
C SER A 201 9.17 5.70 -12.50
N PHE A 202 8.58 5.86 -11.32
CA PHE A 202 8.15 7.16 -10.82
C PHE A 202 8.75 7.49 -9.45
N GLY A 203 9.05 8.77 -9.22
CA GLY A 203 9.51 9.29 -7.94
C GLY A 203 9.12 10.75 -7.75
N GLY A 204 8.57 11.09 -6.59
CA GLY A 204 8.14 12.45 -6.25
C GLY A 204 6.63 12.53 -6.02
N VAL A 205 6.04 13.69 -6.30
CA VAL A 205 4.61 13.94 -6.10
C VAL A 205 3.88 14.00 -7.44
N LEU A 206 2.93 13.10 -7.66
CA LEU A 206 2.00 13.16 -8.78
C LEU A 206 0.72 13.85 -8.30
N PRO A 207 0.29 14.96 -8.91
CA PRO A 207 -0.97 15.61 -8.56
C PRO A 207 -2.18 14.68 -8.74
N GLU A 208 -3.31 15.04 -8.12
CA GLU A 208 -4.58 14.35 -8.36
C GLU A 208 -5.08 14.55 -9.81
N ASN A 209 -5.97 13.68 -10.26
CA ASN A 209 -6.59 13.74 -11.59
C ASN A 209 -5.57 13.81 -12.73
N THR A 210 -4.42 13.16 -12.57
CA THR A 210 -3.30 13.23 -13.52
C THR A 210 -3.00 11.86 -14.10
N VAL A 211 -2.62 11.83 -15.39
CA VAL A 211 -2.12 10.62 -16.05
C VAL A 211 -0.62 10.74 -16.29
N LEU A 212 0.17 9.87 -15.67
CA LEU A 212 1.59 9.69 -15.97
C LEU A 212 1.74 8.64 -17.08
N LYS A 213 2.19 9.08 -18.25
CA LYS A 213 2.35 8.24 -19.44
C LYS A 213 3.83 8.02 -19.75
N LEU A 214 4.17 6.82 -20.19
CA LEU A 214 5.44 6.52 -20.85
C LEU A 214 5.18 6.34 -22.36
N ARG A 215 5.81 7.17 -23.20
CA ARG A 215 5.72 7.06 -24.66
C ARG A 215 6.99 6.43 -25.21
N GLN A 216 6.85 5.35 -25.96
CA GLN A 216 7.97 4.71 -26.64
C GLN A 216 8.38 5.50 -27.89
N GLU A 217 9.68 5.61 -28.12
CA GLU A 217 10.24 6.11 -29.38
C GLU A 217 10.44 4.92 -30.33
N LEU A 218 9.84 5.01 -31.52
CA LEU A 218 9.96 3.99 -32.56
C LEU A 218 11.08 4.37 -33.53
N ARG A 219 12.05 3.48 -33.71
CA ARG A 219 13.11 3.64 -34.72
C ARG A 219 13.16 2.42 -35.63
N GLN A 220 12.94 2.64 -36.92
CA GLN A 220 13.15 1.63 -37.94
C GLN A 220 14.66 1.53 -38.23
N THR A 221 15.22 0.32 -38.15
CA THR A 221 16.61 0.06 -38.52
C THR A 221 16.65 -0.73 -39.82
N GLY A 222 17.50 -0.31 -40.76
CA GLY A 222 17.86 -1.16 -41.89
C GLY A 222 18.74 -2.28 -41.36
N ARG A 223 18.24 -3.50 -41.31
CA ARG A 223 19.09 -4.67 -41.08
C ARG A 223 19.86 -4.91 -42.38
N HIS A 224 21.20 -4.82 -42.32
CA HIS A 224 22.07 -5.47 -43.31
C HIS A 224 22.09 -6.97 -43.02
#